data_AF-A0A242BF32-F1
#
_entry.id   AF-A0A242BF32-F1
#
_cell.length_a   1.000
_cell.length_b   1.000
_cell.length_c   1.000
_cell.angle_alpha   90.00
_cell.angle_beta   90.00
_cell.angle_gamma   90.00
#
_symmetry.space_group_name_H-M   'P 1'
#
loop_
_entity.id
_entity.type
_entity.pdbx_description
1 polymer ?
#
loop_
_entity_poly.entity_id
_entity_poly.type
_entity_poly.pdbx_seq_one_letter_code
_entity_poly.pdbx_strand_id
1 'polypeptide(L)'
;MRVSRKMLLPALALVSSAAIGQTVSAYTWVGGEPDPNTVYESVQKQDNATIPAEGTFKEWDPTDPGPGPGPTDPVDWIDVSIPTKVLFGQTDATEGKVVAPIYQIRNNSAKGVKVSVGNFVKGQDADKVPELVLNMDSVSSNTSIPLVNPTAAPQFPRELVTLPNQNDVTEFTFSGSVGANFQFGEAINPKYELVLQFEALGV
;
A
#
# COMPACT_ATOMS: atom_id res chain seq x y z
N MET A 1 -13.05 6.90 -90.96
CA MET A 1 -13.37 5.75 -90.09
C MET A 1 -12.82 6.09 -88.71
N ARG A 2 -13.63 6.48 -87.71
CA ARG A 2 -14.40 5.62 -86.77
C ARG A 2 -13.51 4.46 -86.30
N VAL A 3 -13.18 4.32 -85.00
CA VAL A 3 -14.11 3.96 -83.92
C VAL A 3 -13.67 4.55 -82.56
N SER A 4 -14.62 5.21 -81.84
CA SER A 4 -14.58 5.47 -80.40
C SER A 4 -14.89 4.21 -79.58
N ARG A 5 -14.43 4.15 -78.31
CA ARG A 5 -15.05 3.57 -77.09
C ARG A 5 -13.91 3.11 -76.16
N LYS A 6 -13.90 3.27 -74.83
CA LYS A 6 -14.86 3.71 -73.80
C LYS A 6 -14.01 4.06 -72.55
N MET A 7 -14.42 5.07 -71.79
CA MET A 7 -14.05 5.21 -70.38
C MET A 7 -14.45 3.93 -69.62
N LEU A 8 -13.56 3.42 -68.77
CA LEU A 8 -13.96 2.69 -67.57
C LEU A 8 -13.13 3.26 -66.40
N LEU A 9 -13.82 4.01 -65.53
CA LEU A 9 -13.43 4.20 -64.14
C LEU A 9 -13.30 2.80 -63.49
N PRO A 10 -12.23 2.48 -62.74
CA PRO A 10 -12.38 1.57 -61.63
C PRO A 10 -13.08 2.34 -60.52
N ALA A 11 -14.27 1.85 -60.15
CA ALA A 11 -15.03 2.32 -59.02
C ALA A 11 -14.17 2.32 -57.76
N LEU A 12 -14.14 3.47 -57.09
CA LEU A 12 -13.63 3.62 -55.73
C LEU A 12 -14.58 2.81 -54.82
N ALA A 13 -14.27 1.52 -54.64
CA ALA A 13 -14.97 0.70 -53.67
C ALA A 13 -14.48 1.11 -52.28
N LEU A 14 -15.22 2.03 -51.66
CA LEU A 14 -15.20 2.26 -50.22
C LEU A 14 -15.65 0.96 -49.55
N VAL A 15 -14.71 0.05 -49.29
CA VAL A 15 -14.94 -1.06 -48.38
C VAL A 15 -14.94 -0.45 -46.99
N SER A 16 -16.15 -0.37 -46.44
CA SER A 16 -16.46 -0.01 -45.07
C SER A 16 -15.46 -0.63 -44.10
N SER A 17 -14.68 0.21 -43.41
CA SER A 17 -13.96 -0.17 -42.21
C SER A 17 -15.02 -0.50 -41.15
N ALA A 18 -15.51 -1.74 -41.14
CA ALA A 18 -16.18 -2.28 -39.97
C ALA A 18 -15.09 -2.57 -38.93
N ALA A 19 -14.56 -1.51 -38.31
CA ALA A 19 -13.88 -1.64 -37.04
C ALA A 19 -14.96 -2.00 -36.02
N ILE A 20 -15.16 -3.30 -35.84
CA ILE A 20 -15.86 -3.83 -34.67
C ILE A 20 -15.08 -3.25 -33.49
N GLY A 21 -15.70 -2.31 -32.77
CA GLY A 21 -15.18 -1.80 -31.51
C GLY A 21 -15.05 -2.99 -30.58
N GLN A 22 -13.86 -3.59 -30.55
CA GLN A 22 -13.50 -4.51 -29.50
C GLN A 22 -13.51 -3.67 -28.24
N THR A 23 -14.44 -3.97 -27.34
CA THR A 23 -14.50 -3.39 -26.01
C THR A 23 -13.17 -3.72 -25.35
N VAL A 24 -12.24 -2.76 -25.32
CA VAL A 24 -10.97 -2.91 -24.63
C VAL A 24 -11.33 -3.06 -23.16
N SER A 25 -11.18 -4.27 -22.62
CA SER A 25 -11.33 -4.48 -21.19
C SER A 25 -10.35 -3.54 -20.48
N ALA A 26 -10.83 -2.76 -19.51
CA ALA A 26 -9.99 -1.90 -18.69
C ALA A 26 -8.77 -2.69 -18.16
N TYR A 27 -7.56 -2.32 -18.55
CA TYR A 27 -6.31 -2.95 -18.10
C TYR A 27 -5.29 -1.88 -17.68
N THR A 28 -4.34 -2.28 -16.83
CA THR A 28 -3.24 -1.45 -16.36
C THR A 28 -1.98 -1.73 -17.16
N TRP A 29 -1.16 -0.71 -17.41
CA TRP A 29 0.13 -0.86 -18.11
C TRP A 29 1.26 -0.13 -17.37
N VAL A 30 2.49 -0.56 -17.62
CA VAL A 30 3.71 0.06 -17.09
C VAL A 30 4.51 0.63 -18.25
N GLY A 31 5.02 1.85 -18.08
CA GLY A 31 5.80 2.52 -19.12
C GLY A 31 7.04 1.72 -19.50
N GLY A 32 7.23 1.49 -20.79
CA GLY A 32 8.42 0.78 -21.32
C GLY A 32 8.22 -0.72 -21.55
N GLU A 33 7.10 -1.31 -21.13
CA GLU A 33 6.79 -2.72 -21.37
C GLU A 33 5.98 -2.91 -22.67
N PRO A 34 6.15 -4.03 -23.40
CA PRO A 34 5.28 -4.39 -24.51
C PRO A 34 3.82 -4.52 -24.04
N ASP A 35 2.88 -3.97 -24.79
CA ASP A 35 1.46 -4.17 -24.50
C ASP A 35 1.05 -5.62 -24.87
N PRO A 36 0.68 -6.46 -23.88
CA PRO A 36 0.31 -7.84 -24.12
C PRO A 36 -1.01 -7.99 -24.87
N ASN A 37 -1.80 -6.91 -24.99
CA ASN A 37 -3.11 -6.91 -25.64
C ASN A 37 -3.05 -6.33 -27.07
N THR A 38 -1.88 -5.93 -27.57
CA THR A 38 -1.75 -5.38 -28.92
C THR A 38 -2.09 -6.42 -29.97
N VAL A 39 -3.05 -6.08 -30.84
CA VAL A 39 -3.40 -6.86 -32.04
C VAL A 39 -2.73 -6.22 -33.25
N TYR A 40 -2.00 -7.02 -34.02
CA TYR A 40 -1.31 -6.55 -35.22
C TYR A 40 -2.11 -6.86 -36.48
N GLU A 41 -2.29 -5.85 -37.33
CA GLU A 41 -2.81 -6.02 -38.69
C GLU A 41 -1.68 -5.95 -39.72
N SER A 42 -1.80 -6.72 -40.80
CA SER A 42 -0.82 -6.71 -41.89
C SER A 42 -1.23 -5.74 -42.99
N VAL A 43 -0.33 -4.83 -43.35
CA VAL A 43 -0.52 -3.90 -44.48
C VAL A 43 0.40 -4.31 -45.62
N GLN A 44 -0.15 -4.63 -46.79
CA GLN A 44 0.62 -5.07 -47.96
C GLN A 44 0.41 -4.12 -49.14
N LYS A 45 1.52 -3.69 -49.76
CA LYS A 45 1.53 -2.87 -50.98
C LYS A 45 0.76 -1.53 -50.85
N GLN A 46 0.72 -0.97 -49.65
CA GLN A 46 0.30 0.40 -49.38
C GLN A 46 1.50 1.20 -48.86
N ASP A 47 1.56 2.49 -49.14
CA ASP A 47 2.63 3.40 -48.69
C ASP A 47 2.27 4.15 -47.39
N ASN A 48 1.08 3.88 -46.83
CA ASN A 48 0.60 4.45 -45.59
C ASN A 48 -0.35 3.47 -44.86
N ALA A 49 -0.49 3.68 -43.56
CA ALA A 49 -1.46 3.02 -42.70
C ALA A 49 -1.82 3.97 -41.54
N THR A 50 -3.01 3.82 -40.98
CA THR A 50 -3.48 4.63 -39.85
C THR A 50 -3.70 3.73 -38.64
N ILE A 51 -3.12 4.10 -37.51
CA ILE A 51 -3.33 3.45 -36.22
C ILE A 51 -3.93 4.50 -35.28
N PRO A 52 -5.10 4.25 -34.66
CA PRO A 52 -5.63 5.17 -33.66
C PRO A 52 -4.72 5.18 -32.43
N ALA A 53 -4.49 6.37 -31.87
CA ALA A 53 -3.73 6.57 -30.64
C ALA A 53 -4.64 7.22 -29.60
N GLU A 54 -4.76 6.58 -28.45
CA GLU A 54 -5.60 7.03 -27.34
C GLU A 54 -4.73 7.19 -26.08
N GLY A 55 -5.16 8.06 -25.16
CA GLY A 55 -4.43 8.33 -23.93
C GLY A 55 -5.35 8.76 -22.79
N THR A 56 -4.91 8.50 -21.57
CA THR A 56 -5.64 8.82 -20.34
C THR A 56 -4.80 9.72 -19.45
N PHE A 57 -5.42 10.76 -18.89
CA PHE A 57 -4.82 11.66 -17.90
C PHE A 57 -5.75 11.70 -16.69
N LYS A 58 -5.26 11.23 -15.55
CA LYS A 58 -6.01 11.18 -14.30
C LYS A 58 -5.04 11.31 -13.12
N GLU A 59 -5.58 11.70 -11.98
CA GLU A 59 -4.87 11.60 -10.70
C GLU A 59 -4.71 10.13 -10.31
N TRP A 60 -3.60 9.82 -9.64
CA TRP A 60 -3.35 8.47 -9.13
C TRP A 60 -4.11 8.26 -7.83
N ASP A 61 -4.80 7.12 -7.73
CA ASP A 61 -5.52 6.69 -6.52
C ASP A 61 -5.11 5.24 -6.19
N PRO A 62 -4.34 5.01 -5.10
CA PRO A 62 -3.93 3.67 -4.72
C PRO A 62 -5.09 2.80 -4.19
N THR A 63 -6.26 3.39 -3.89
CA THR A 63 -7.46 2.69 -3.43
C THR A 63 -8.34 2.22 -4.60
N ASP A 64 -8.29 2.93 -5.73
CA ASP A 64 -8.95 2.56 -6.98
C ASP A 64 -8.05 2.90 -8.19
N PRO A 65 -7.04 2.06 -8.48
CA PRO A 65 -6.05 2.35 -9.51
C PRO A 65 -6.66 2.43 -10.92
N GLY A 66 -7.85 1.85 -11.14
CA GLY A 66 -8.55 1.79 -12.42
C GLY A 66 -7.68 1.32 -13.60
N PRO A 67 -8.15 1.47 -14.85
CA PRO A 67 -7.31 1.31 -16.03
C PRO A 67 -6.36 2.50 -16.21
N GLY A 68 -5.19 2.28 -16.78
CA GLY A 68 -4.21 3.34 -16.99
C GLY A 68 -2.77 2.94 -16.65
N PRO A 69 -1.83 3.89 -16.76
CA PRO A 69 -0.49 3.70 -16.27
C PRO A 69 -0.49 3.59 -14.74
N GLY A 70 0.16 2.57 -14.21
CA GLY A 70 0.48 2.49 -12.78
C GLY A 70 1.82 3.15 -12.46
N PRO A 71 2.01 3.67 -11.23
CA PRO A 71 3.32 4.18 -10.80
C PRO A 71 4.29 3.01 -10.58
N THR A 72 5.56 3.30 -10.81
CA THR A 72 6.66 2.34 -10.63
C THR A 72 7.25 2.36 -9.22
N ASP A 73 7.05 3.44 -8.46
CA ASP A 73 7.50 3.50 -7.08
C ASP A 73 6.49 2.75 -6.18
N PRO A 74 6.91 1.71 -5.43
CA PRO A 74 6.03 0.99 -4.53
C PRO A 74 5.35 1.86 -3.47
N VAL A 75 5.95 3.00 -3.09
CA VAL A 75 5.35 3.90 -2.09
C VAL A 75 4.05 4.54 -2.58
N ASP A 76 3.92 4.76 -3.88
CA ASP A 76 2.72 5.37 -4.48
C ASP A 76 1.51 4.44 -4.39
N TRP A 77 1.72 3.15 -4.12
CA TRP A 77 0.66 2.16 -3.94
C TRP A 77 0.15 2.05 -2.50
N ILE A 78 0.69 2.83 -1.55
CA ILE A 78 0.38 2.69 -0.12
C ILE A 78 -0.66 3.72 0.31
N ASP A 79 -1.83 3.23 0.73
CA ASP A 79 -2.81 3.95 1.55
C ASP A 79 -3.16 3.09 2.78
N VAL A 80 -2.86 3.64 3.96
CA VAL A 80 -3.09 2.97 5.25
C VAL A 80 -3.69 3.94 6.26
N SER A 81 -4.62 3.44 7.09
CA SER A 81 -5.13 4.18 8.25
C SER A 81 -4.52 3.64 9.54
N ILE A 82 -4.00 4.55 10.36
CA ILE A 82 -3.35 4.26 11.65
C ILE A 82 -3.91 5.14 12.76
N PRO A 83 -3.76 4.76 14.04
CA PRO A 83 -4.07 5.66 15.14
C PRO A 83 -3.14 6.87 15.11
N THR A 84 -3.70 8.06 15.33
CA THR A 84 -2.90 9.30 15.49
C THR A 84 -2.14 9.33 16.81
N LYS A 85 -2.59 8.54 17.79
CA LYS A 85 -1.99 8.41 19.11
C LYS A 85 -2.30 7.05 19.71
N VAL A 86 -1.32 6.51 20.40
CA VAL A 86 -1.45 5.32 21.23
C VAL A 86 -1.14 5.65 22.69
N LEU A 87 -1.76 4.91 23.60
CA LEU A 87 -1.70 5.13 25.04
C LEU A 87 -1.43 3.79 25.72
N PHE A 88 -0.60 3.84 26.74
CA PHE A 88 -0.38 2.75 27.68
C PHE A 88 -0.14 3.36 29.06
N GLY A 89 -0.40 2.59 30.10
CA GLY A 89 -0.15 3.03 31.46
C GLY A 89 -0.24 1.89 32.46
N GLN A 90 0.28 2.14 33.65
CA GLN A 90 0.18 1.23 34.78
C GLN A 90 -0.11 2.08 36.01
N THR A 91 -0.96 1.56 36.91
CA THR A 91 -1.17 2.14 38.24
C THR A 91 -0.86 1.09 39.31
N ASP A 92 -0.88 1.51 40.56
CA ASP A 92 -0.82 0.61 41.72
C ASP A 92 -2.01 -0.39 41.75
N ALA A 93 -3.12 -0.05 41.10
CA ALA A 93 -4.31 -0.89 40.99
C ALA A 93 -4.30 -1.87 39.80
N THR A 94 -3.35 -1.78 38.85
CA THR A 94 -3.32 -2.67 37.67
C THR A 94 -2.45 -3.93 37.87
N GLU A 95 -2.23 -4.33 39.13
CA GLU A 95 -1.58 -5.60 39.50
C GLU A 95 -0.21 -5.83 38.84
N GLY A 96 0.59 -4.77 38.71
CA GLY A 96 1.93 -4.88 38.12
C GLY A 96 1.94 -4.90 36.59
N LYS A 97 0.81 -4.69 35.91
CA LYS A 97 0.68 -4.81 34.45
C LYS A 97 0.42 -3.46 33.79
N VAL A 98 1.05 -3.26 32.64
CA VAL A 98 0.66 -2.23 31.69
C VAL A 98 -0.70 -2.59 31.10
N VAL A 99 -1.57 -1.58 31.01
CA VAL A 99 -2.89 -1.63 30.39
C VAL A 99 -2.92 -0.63 29.24
N ALA A 100 -3.48 -1.04 28.10
CA ALA A 100 -3.63 -0.22 26.93
C ALA A 100 -4.95 -0.54 26.19
N PRO A 101 -5.53 0.42 25.46
CA PRO A 101 -6.59 0.14 24.49
C PRO A 101 -6.14 -0.81 23.36
N ILE A 102 -7.11 -1.31 22.60
CA ILE A 102 -6.88 -1.97 21.32
C ILE A 102 -6.94 -0.91 20.21
N TYR A 103 -5.97 -0.95 19.32
CA TYR A 103 -5.82 -0.06 18.17
C TYR A 103 -5.88 -0.86 16.87
N GLN A 104 -6.22 -0.18 15.78
CA GLN A 104 -6.36 -0.79 14.45
C GLN A 104 -5.41 -0.16 13.43
N ILE A 105 -4.88 -1.00 12.54
CA ILE A 105 -4.24 -0.57 11.29
C ILE A 105 -5.05 -1.18 10.16
N ARG A 106 -5.44 -0.36 9.19
CA ARG A 106 -6.21 -0.78 8.01
C ARG A 106 -5.42 -0.52 6.74
N ASN A 107 -5.41 -1.50 5.84
CA ASN A 107 -4.96 -1.31 4.48
C ASN A 107 -6.12 -0.76 3.63
N ASN A 108 -5.99 0.45 3.09
CA ASN A 108 -6.95 1.01 2.13
C ASN A 108 -6.46 0.84 0.68
N SER A 109 -5.19 0.50 0.49
CA SER A 109 -4.58 0.22 -0.79
C SER A 109 -5.27 -0.94 -1.51
N ALA A 110 -5.38 -0.85 -2.83
CA ALA A 110 -5.77 -1.95 -3.69
C ALA A 110 -4.75 -3.11 -3.68
N LYS A 111 -3.48 -2.80 -3.36
CA LYS A 111 -2.40 -3.78 -3.19
C LYS A 111 -2.29 -4.24 -1.74
N GLY A 112 -1.71 -5.42 -1.53
CA GLY A 112 -1.38 -5.88 -0.18
C GLY A 112 -0.28 -5.00 0.44
N VAL A 113 -0.28 -4.86 1.76
CA VAL A 113 0.71 -4.06 2.50
C VAL A 113 1.31 -4.88 3.64
N LYS A 114 2.64 -4.93 3.71
CA LYS A 114 3.38 -5.43 4.87
C LYS A 114 3.59 -4.29 5.86
N VAL A 115 3.24 -4.53 7.12
CA VAL A 115 3.35 -3.56 8.23
C VAL A 115 4.44 -4.03 9.19
N SER A 116 5.40 -3.16 9.47
CA SER A 116 6.50 -3.41 10.41
C SER A 116 6.60 -2.29 11.45
N VAL A 117 7.07 -2.64 12.64
CA VAL A 117 7.59 -1.64 13.59
C VAL A 117 9.00 -1.30 13.14
N GLY A 118 9.19 -0.11 12.59
CA GLY A 118 10.46 0.39 12.09
C GLY A 118 11.36 0.96 13.20
N ASN A 119 10.76 1.55 14.25
CA ASN A 119 11.49 2.04 15.42
C ASN A 119 10.55 2.32 16.60
N PHE A 120 11.11 2.44 17.80
CA PHE A 120 10.43 2.94 19.00
C PHE A 120 11.37 3.85 19.80
N VAL A 121 11.13 5.16 19.72
CA VAL A 121 12.10 6.18 20.16
C VAL A 121 11.66 6.79 21.49
N LYS A 122 12.61 6.91 22.42
CA LYS A 122 12.41 7.59 23.70
C LYS A 122 12.19 9.09 23.49
N GLY A 123 11.15 9.63 24.11
CA GLY A 123 10.89 11.06 24.20
C GLY A 123 10.99 11.59 25.63
N GLN A 124 10.23 12.64 25.92
CA GLN A 124 10.17 13.27 27.24
C GLN A 124 9.80 12.25 28.34
N ASP A 125 10.48 12.32 29.48
CA ASP A 125 10.20 11.51 30.68
C ASP A 125 10.32 9.98 30.50
N ALA A 126 10.71 9.48 29.33
CA ALA A 126 10.92 8.06 29.08
C ALA A 126 11.96 7.45 30.04
N ASP A 127 13.06 8.17 30.28
CA ASP A 127 14.14 7.72 31.18
C ASP A 127 13.77 7.74 32.67
N LYS A 128 12.63 8.34 33.04
CA LYS A 128 12.12 8.30 34.43
C LYS A 128 11.45 6.97 34.77
N VAL A 129 11.29 6.06 33.80
CA VAL A 129 10.75 4.71 34.00
C VAL A 129 11.78 3.66 33.54
N PRO A 130 12.93 3.55 34.21
CA PRO A 130 14.09 2.81 33.71
C PRO A 130 13.89 1.29 33.65
N GLU A 131 12.97 0.75 34.44
CA GLU A 131 12.65 -0.69 34.50
C GLU A 131 11.49 -1.08 33.56
N LEU A 132 11.00 -0.16 32.71
CA LEU A 132 9.90 -0.43 31.79
C LEU A 132 10.24 -1.58 30.83
N VAL A 133 9.41 -2.62 30.87
CA VAL A 133 9.23 -3.58 29.77
C VAL A 133 7.95 -3.21 29.06
N LEU A 134 8.02 -3.04 27.73
CA LEU A 134 6.87 -2.74 26.90
C LEU A 134 6.94 -3.57 25.62
N ASN A 135 5.85 -4.23 25.27
CA ASN A 135 5.68 -4.95 24.01
C ASN A 135 4.47 -4.41 23.26
N MET A 136 4.51 -4.48 21.94
CA MET A 136 3.36 -4.33 21.06
C MET A 136 2.89 -5.72 20.67
N ASP A 137 1.64 -6.04 21.02
CA ASP A 137 1.05 -7.35 20.79
C ASP A 137 0.01 -7.25 19.69
N SER A 138 0.17 -8.05 18.64
CA SER A 138 -0.86 -8.28 17.64
C SER A 138 -1.97 -9.12 18.25
N VAL A 139 -3.17 -8.58 18.29
CA VAL A 139 -4.39 -9.28 18.74
C VAL A 139 -4.79 -10.33 17.69
N SER A 140 -4.50 -10.07 16.41
CA SER A 140 -4.89 -10.93 15.30
C SER A 140 -3.94 -12.10 15.00
N SER A 141 -2.64 -11.98 15.32
CA SER A 141 -1.61 -12.95 14.89
C SER A 141 -0.76 -13.54 16.03
N ASN A 142 -1.12 -13.31 17.30
CA ASN A 142 -0.36 -13.75 18.49
C ASN A 142 1.14 -13.38 18.43
N THR A 143 1.50 -12.35 17.67
CA THR A 143 2.86 -11.86 17.52
C THR A 143 3.11 -10.79 18.57
N SER A 144 4.24 -10.87 19.28
CA SER A 144 4.65 -9.87 20.28
C SER A 144 6.00 -9.27 19.89
N ILE A 145 6.05 -7.94 19.78
CA ILE A 145 7.24 -7.17 19.41
C ILE A 145 7.71 -6.39 20.64
N PRO A 146 8.89 -6.70 21.20
CA PRO A 146 9.49 -5.89 22.25
C PRO A 146 9.76 -4.47 21.75
N LEU A 147 9.27 -3.46 22.47
CA LEU A 147 9.46 -2.05 22.17
C LEU A 147 10.41 -1.36 23.15
N VAL A 148 10.34 -1.75 24.43
CA VAL A 148 11.26 -1.31 25.48
C VAL A 148 11.62 -2.52 26.31
N ASN A 149 12.91 -2.67 26.61
CA ASN A 149 13.39 -3.71 27.50
C ASN A 149 14.65 -3.18 28.23
N PRO A 150 14.71 -3.29 29.57
CA PRO A 150 15.80 -2.69 30.36
C PRO A 150 17.11 -3.49 30.29
N THR A 151 17.08 -4.75 29.85
CA THR A 151 18.26 -5.63 29.81
C THR A 151 18.80 -5.86 28.40
N ALA A 152 17.98 -5.72 27.37
CA ALA A 152 18.40 -5.90 25.97
C ALA A 152 17.69 -4.90 25.05
N ALA A 153 18.45 -4.09 24.32
CA ALA A 153 17.87 -3.15 23.37
C ALA A 153 17.10 -3.89 22.26
N PRO A 154 15.80 -3.57 22.05
CA PRO A 154 15.02 -4.13 20.96
C PRO A 154 15.67 -3.88 19.60
N GLN A 155 15.43 -4.79 18.66
CA GLN A 155 15.95 -4.73 17.30
C GLN A 155 14.82 -4.43 16.34
N PHE A 156 15.05 -3.48 15.43
CA PHE A 156 14.12 -3.05 14.40
C PHE A 156 14.80 -3.04 13.01
N PRO A 157 14.06 -3.18 11.89
CA PRO A 157 12.61 -3.35 11.82
C PRO A 157 12.15 -4.75 12.24
N ARG A 158 10.90 -4.87 12.70
CA ARG A 158 10.23 -6.15 12.96
C ARG A 158 8.85 -6.17 12.31
N GLU A 159 8.59 -7.21 11.53
CA GLU A 159 7.27 -7.41 10.93
C GLU A 159 6.21 -7.61 12.03
N LEU A 160 5.11 -6.88 11.91
CA LEU A 160 3.92 -7.04 12.74
C LEU A 160 2.91 -7.95 12.05
N VAL A 161 2.59 -7.63 10.79
CA VAL A 161 1.59 -8.35 10.01
C VAL A 161 1.75 -8.06 8.52
N THR A 162 1.22 -8.96 7.70
CA THR A 162 0.96 -8.72 6.28
C THR A 162 -0.55 -8.64 6.05
N LEU A 163 -1.02 -7.55 5.43
CA LEU A 163 -2.41 -7.28 5.07
C LEU A 163 -2.59 -7.49 3.56
N PRO A 164 -2.91 -8.70 3.09
CA PRO A 164 -2.84 -9.05 1.67
C PRO A 164 -3.88 -8.35 0.78
N ASN A 165 -5.01 -7.93 1.33
CA ASN A 165 -6.12 -7.36 0.57
C ASN A 165 -6.46 -5.94 1.01
N GLN A 166 -7.17 -5.24 0.13
CA GLN A 166 -7.82 -3.97 0.46
C GLN A 166 -8.86 -4.19 1.56
N ASN A 167 -8.92 -3.25 2.50
CA ASN A 167 -9.77 -3.25 3.69
C ASN A 167 -9.41 -4.28 4.75
N ASP A 168 -8.30 -5.02 4.59
CA ASP A 168 -7.79 -5.86 5.67
C ASP A 168 -7.42 -4.98 6.87
N VAL A 169 -7.75 -5.49 8.06
CA VAL A 169 -7.52 -4.83 9.34
C VAL A 169 -6.71 -5.75 10.25
N THR A 170 -5.72 -5.19 10.92
CA THR A 170 -5.09 -5.82 12.09
C THR A 170 -5.38 -5.01 13.34
N GLU A 171 -5.42 -5.70 14.47
CA GLU A 171 -5.55 -5.10 15.78
C GLU A 171 -4.28 -5.32 16.60
N PHE A 172 -3.90 -4.32 17.37
CA PHE A 172 -2.77 -4.42 18.31
C PHE A 172 -3.06 -3.72 19.63
N THR A 173 -2.36 -4.13 20.67
CA THR A 173 -2.37 -3.50 21.99
C THR A 173 -0.95 -3.44 22.56
N PHE A 174 -0.80 -2.94 23.79
CA PHE A 174 0.47 -2.97 24.51
C PHE A 174 0.35 -3.76 25.80
N SER A 175 1.40 -4.53 26.09
CA SER A 175 1.59 -5.22 27.37
C SER A 175 2.96 -4.91 27.94
N GLY A 176 3.15 -5.23 29.22
CA GLY A 176 4.41 -4.98 29.90
C GLY A 176 4.25 -4.74 31.39
N SER A 177 5.29 -4.17 31.98
CA SER A 177 5.32 -3.75 33.39
C SER A 177 6.43 -2.72 33.62
N VAL A 178 6.29 -1.90 34.66
CA VAL A 178 7.34 -0.95 35.09
C VAL A 178 8.40 -1.56 36.02
N GLY A 179 8.40 -2.89 36.19
CA GLY A 179 9.27 -3.59 37.13
C GLY A 179 8.68 -3.71 38.54
N ALA A 180 9.18 -4.68 39.32
CA ALA A 180 8.65 -4.99 40.66
C ALA A 180 9.06 -3.95 41.73
N ASN A 181 10.12 -3.17 41.47
CA ASN A 181 10.65 -2.20 42.42
C ASN A 181 10.16 -0.78 42.17
N PHE A 182 9.36 -0.56 41.11
CA PHE A 182 8.86 0.77 40.78
C PHE A 182 8.00 1.34 41.91
N GLN A 183 8.29 2.57 42.32
CA GLN A 183 7.56 3.26 43.38
C GLN A 183 6.57 4.25 42.77
N PHE A 184 5.28 3.99 42.94
CA PHE A 184 4.24 4.91 42.51
C PHE A 184 4.23 6.14 43.43
N GLY A 185 4.29 7.33 42.82
CA GLY A 185 4.32 8.62 43.49
C GLY A 185 3.66 9.69 42.61
N GLU A 186 4.36 10.81 42.36
CA GLU A 186 3.90 11.76 41.35
C GLU A 186 3.77 11.09 39.97
N ALA A 187 2.73 11.45 39.22
CA ALA A 187 2.45 10.85 37.93
C ALA A 187 3.56 11.18 36.91
N ILE A 188 4.22 10.14 36.40
CA ILE A 188 5.18 10.23 35.30
C ILE A 188 4.43 9.99 33.99
N ASN A 189 4.63 10.86 33.01
CA ASN A 189 3.97 10.79 31.70
C ASN A 189 5.02 10.56 30.61
N PRO A 190 5.60 9.35 30.50
CA PRO A 190 6.66 9.10 29.55
C PRO A 190 6.10 9.16 28.12
N LYS A 191 6.84 9.81 27.22
CA LYS A 191 6.51 9.93 25.80
C LYS A 191 7.46 9.08 24.97
N TYR A 192 6.90 8.48 23.93
CA TYR A 192 7.62 7.69 22.95
C TYR A 192 7.07 7.97 21.56
N GLU A 193 7.89 7.75 20.54
CA GLU A 193 7.49 7.79 19.14
C GLU A 193 7.51 6.36 18.58
N LEU A 194 6.34 5.87 18.16
CA LEU A 194 6.21 4.61 17.42
C LEU A 194 6.33 4.89 15.93
N VAL A 195 7.37 4.34 15.30
CA VAL A 195 7.59 4.47 13.86
C VAL A 195 7.15 3.17 13.19
N LEU A 196 6.10 3.25 12.38
CA LEU A 196 5.65 2.16 11.52
C LEU A 196 6.30 2.29 10.14
N GLN A 197 6.56 1.15 9.51
CA GLN A 197 7.07 1.05 8.15
C GLN A 197 6.10 0.21 7.32
N PHE A 198 5.84 0.68 6.10
CA PHE A 198 4.91 0.07 5.15
C PHE A 198 5.63 -0.31 3.86
N GLU A 199 5.26 -1.44 3.28
CA GLU A 199 5.78 -1.91 2.00
C GLU A 199 4.62 -2.50 1.19
N ALA A 200 4.39 -1.97 -0.01
CA ALA A 200 3.39 -2.50 -0.93
C ALA A 200 3.88 -3.83 -1.55
N LEU A 201 2.95 -4.78 -1.70
CA LEU A 201 3.22 -6.11 -2.21
C LEU A 201 2.79 -6.24 -3.67
N GLY A 202 3.59 -6.93 -4.47
CA GLY A 202 3.26 -7.22 -5.88
C GLY A 202 3.19 -5.95 -6.74
N VAL A 203 4.15 -5.05 -6.51
CA VAL A 203 4.41 -3.85 -7.31
C VAL A 203 5.65 -4.08 -8.17
#